data_AF-A0A356E7N7-F1
#
_entry.id   AF-A0A356E7N7-F1
#
_cell.length_a   1.000
_cell.length_b   1.000
_cell.length_c   1.000
_cell.angle_alpha   90.00
_cell.angle_beta   90.00
_cell.angle_gamma   90.00
#
_symmetry.space_group_name_H-M   'P 1'
#
loop_
_entity.id
_entity.type
_entity.pdbx_description
1 polymer ?
#
loop_
_entity_poly.entity_id
_entity_poly.type
_entity_poly.pdbx_seq_one_letter_code
_entity_poly.pdbx_strand_id
1 'polypeptide(L)'
;NIDQNKARQRLLDAVAAVLSVTGVETNKLILKVRQKQKGSNQYEKLADKGEYFYVNEYGAKLWVNLTDYLDTGLFLDHRLTRKMLGEMAQGKDFLNLFAYTGSATVQAALGGAKSTTTVDMSNTYLNWAEQNLILNDIEGK
;
A
#
# COMPACT_ATOMS: atom_id res chain seq x y z
N ASN A 1 -1.03 -32.35 -6.64
CA ASN A 1 -0.76 -31.95 -5.25
C ASN A 1 0.72 -32.07 -4.99
N ILE A 2 1.38 -31.00 -4.53
CA ILE A 2 2.80 -31.03 -4.12
C ILE A 2 2.84 -31.33 -2.62
N ASP A 3 3.76 -32.17 -2.19
CA ASP A 3 4.01 -32.47 -0.78
C ASP A 3 4.34 -31.19 0.03
N GLN A 4 3.84 -31.08 1.25
CA GLN A 4 3.98 -29.87 2.07
C GLN A 4 5.44 -29.57 2.45
N ASN A 5 6.22 -30.61 2.76
CA ASN A 5 7.65 -30.43 3.11
C ASN A 5 8.42 -29.99 1.87
N LYS A 6 8.14 -30.58 0.71
CA LYS A 6 8.73 -30.16 -0.56
C LYS A 6 8.36 -28.72 -0.94
N ALA A 7 7.12 -28.29 -0.69
CA ALA A 7 6.69 -26.92 -0.91
C ALA A 7 7.41 -25.94 0.03
N ARG A 8 7.55 -26.30 1.31
CA ARG A 8 8.30 -25.50 2.30
C ARG A 8 9.77 -25.38 1.93
N GLN A 9 10.42 -26.48 1.51
CA GLN A 9 11.82 -26.46 1.08
C GLN A 9 12.01 -25.49 -0.10
N ARG A 10 11.17 -25.60 -1.14
CA ARG A 10 11.23 -24.70 -2.31
C ARG A 10 11.07 -23.23 -1.95
N LEU A 11 10.23 -22.92 -0.95
CA LEU A 11 10.07 -21.56 -0.46
C LEU A 11 11.35 -21.03 0.19
N LEU A 12 12.00 -21.85 1.02
CA LEU A 12 13.27 -21.48 1.67
C LEU A 12 14.39 -21.32 0.65
N ASP A 13 14.46 -22.21 -0.35
CA ASP A 13 15.43 -22.09 -1.44
C ASP A 13 15.25 -20.78 -2.21
N ALA A 14 13.99 -20.39 -2.49
CA ALA A 14 13.67 -19.12 -3.14
C ALA A 14 14.08 -17.92 -2.27
N VAL A 15 13.82 -17.96 -0.96
CA VAL A 15 14.25 -16.91 -0.02
C VAL A 15 15.77 -16.77 -0.02
N ALA A 16 16.51 -17.88 0.07
CA ALA A 16 17.97 -17.87 0.03
C ALA A 16 18.51 -17.29 -1.29
N ALA A 17 17.92 -17.67 -2.42
CA ALA A 17 18.29 -17.14 -3.73
C ALA A 17 18.03 -15.62 -3.84
N VAL A 18 16.88 -15.14 -3.35
CA VAL A 18 16.57 -13.69 -3.33
C VAL A 18 17.60 -12.93 -2.50
N LEU A 19 17.92 -13.40 -1.29
CA LEU A 19 18.92 -12.76 -0.43
C LEU A 19 20.30 -12.72 -1.10
N SER A 20 20.71 -13.84 -1.70
CA SER A 20 22.00 -13.94 -2.39
C SER A 20 22.12 -13.03 -3.61
N VAL A 21 21.04 -12.87 -4.40
CA VAL A 21 21.07 -12.08 -5.64
C VAL A 21 20.90 -10.58 -5.35
N THR A 22 20.02 -10.22 -4.42
CA THR A 22 19.69 -8.82 -4.14
C THR A 22 20.62 -8.17 -3.11
N GLY A 23 21.30 -8.98 -2.28
CA GLY A 23 22.11 -8.48 -1.17
C GLY A 23 21.31 -7.83 -0.04
N VAL A 24 19.97 -7.97 -0.05
CA VAL A 24 19.10 -7.43 1.00
C VAL A 24 19.40 -8.12 2.33
N GLU A 25 19.51 -7.34 3.40
CA GLU A 25 19.68 -7.87 4.75
C GLU A 25 18.47 -8.71 5.16
N THR A 26 18.70 -9.80 5.91
CA THR A 26 17.65 -10.75 6.30
C THR A 26 16.51 -10.10 7.09
N ASN A 27 16.81 -9.10 7.92
CA ASN A 27 15.82 -8.33 8.69
C ASN A 27 14.99 -7.35 7.84
N LYS A 28 15.35 -7.14 6.57
CA LYS A 28 14.61 -6.30 5.60
C LYS A 28 13.79 -7.12 4.62
N LEU A 29 13.77 -8.46 4.76
CA LEU A 29 12.94 -9.36 3.95
C LEU A 29 11.68 -9.74 4.72
N ILE A 30 10.52 -9.37 4.19
CA ILE A 30 9.21 -9.78 4.73
C ILE A 30 8.62 -10.89 3.86
N LEU A 31 8.33 -12.04 4.49
CA LEU A 31 7.72 -13.20 3.84
C LEU A 31 6.22 -13.26 4.13
N LYS A 32 5.38 -12.92 3.15
CA LYS A 32 3.93 -13.16 3.20
C LYS A 32 3.58 -14.48 2.54
N VAL A 33 2.96 -15.39 3.28
CA VAL A 33 2.45 -16.66 2.75
C VAL A 33 0.93 -16.64 2.83
N ARG A 34 0.26 -16.86 1.68
CA ARG A 34 -1.20 -16.95 1.64
C ARG A 34 -1.66 -18.20 2.39
N GLN A 35 -2.24 -18.02 3.57
CA GLN A 35 -2.99 -19.08 4.24
C GLN A 35 -4.45 -19.00 3.77
N LYS A 36 -5.10 -20.16 3.56
CA LYS A 36 -6.54 -20.19 3.29
C LYS A 36 -7.28 -19.73 4.53
N GLN A 37 -7.71 -18.47 4.57
CA GLN A 37 -8.66 -18.01 5.56
C GLN A 37 -10.05 -18.54 5.19
N LYS A 38 -10.71 -19.21 6.13
CA LYS A 38 -12.13 -19.59 6.05
C LYS A 38 -12.93 -18.53 6.80
N GLY A 39 -14.00 -17.99 6.20
CA GLY A 39 -14.96 -17.11 6.89
C GLY A 39 -15.04 -15.68 6.33
N SER A 40 -15.78 -14.83 7.04
CA SER A 40 -16.17 -13.46 6.66
C SER A 40 -15.18 -12.36 7.04
N ASN A 41 -14.00 -12.68 7.58
CA ASN A 41 -13.02 -11.70 8.07
C ASN A 41 -12.15 -11.14 6.93
N GLN A 42 -12.80 -10.68 5.87
CA GLN A 42 -12.16 -9.88 4.83
C GLN A 42 -11.89 -8.49 5.45
N TYR A 43 -10.65 -8.01 5.38
CA TYR A 43 -10.16 -6.70 5.89
C TYR A 43 -9.72 -6.58 7.36
N GLU A 44 -9.57 -7.68 8.09
CA GLU A 44 -8.96 -7.60 9.43
C GLU A 44 -7.43 -7.51 9.40
N LYS A 45 -6.88 -6.81 10.40
CA LYS A 45 -5.44 -6.72 10.66
C LYS A 45 -4.90 -8.13 10.95
N LEU A 46 -3.89 -8.57 10.20
CA LEU A 46 -3.26 -9.90 10.28
C LEU A 46 -2.21 -10.00 11.39
N ALA A 47 -1.59 -8.88 11.75
CA ALA A 47 -0.59 -8.76 12.80
C ALA A 47 -0.62 -7.36 13.41
N ASP A 48 -0.04 -7.17 14.59
CA ASP A 48 -0.04 -5.87 15.28
C ASP A 48 1.39 -5.39 15.54
N LYS A 49 2.22 -5.31 14.49
CA LYS A 49 3.61 -4.82 14.64
C LYS A 49 3.69 -3.29 14.61
N GLY A 50 2.78 -2.62 13.91
CA GLY A 50 2.75 -1.15 13.81
C GLY A 50 3.96 -0.57 13.07
N GLU A 51 4.69 -1.38 12.30
CA GLU A 51 5.89 -0.95 11.57
C GLU A 51 5.50 -0.30 10.24
N TYR A 52 5.27 1.02 10.27
CA TYR A 52 5.04 1.84 9.09
C TYR A 52 6.32 2.54 8.67
N PHE A 53 6.54 2.65 7.37
CA PHE A 53 7.54 3.53 6.77
C PHE A 53 6.97 4.14 5.50
N TYR A 54 7.53 5.26 5.03
CA TYR A 54 7.06 5.87 3.79
C TYR A 54 7.96 5.51 2.61
N VAL A 55 7.35 5.46 1.43
CA VAL A 55 8.01 5.33 0.13
C VAL A 55 7.73 6.57 -0.73
N ASN A 56 8.54 6.78 -1.77
CA ASN A 56 8.35 7.88 -2.71
C ASN A 56 7.81 7.36 -4.05
N GLU A 57 6.80 8.05 -4.60
CA GLU A 57 6.24 7.78 -5.92
C GLU A 57 5.92 9.09 -6.65
N TYR A 58 6.74 9.46 -7.64
CA TYR A 58 6.55 10.65 -8.47
C TYR A 58 6.34 11.97 -7.70
N GLY A 59 7.04 12.14 -6.58
CA GLY A 59 6.92 13.33 -5.72
C GLY A 59 5.93 13.16 -4.56
N ALA A 60 5.09 12.12 -4.57
CA ALA A 60 4.27 11.75 -3.43
C ALA A 60 5.05 10.90 -2.43
N LYS A 61 4.92 11.19 -1.14
CA LYS A 61 5.33 10.33 -0.03
C LYS A 61 4.12 9.51 0.43
N LEU A 62 4.28 8.20 0.60
CA LEU A 62 3.16 7.30 0.93
C LEU A 62 3.58 6.32 2.03
N TRP A 63 2.83 6.28 3.14
CA TRP A 63 2.96 5.28 4.19
C TRP A 63 2.59 3.89 3.66
N VAL A 64 3.44 2.92 3.95
CA VAL A 64 3.23 1.50 3.68
C VAL A 64 3.44 0.69 4.97
N ASN A 65 2.79 -0.46 5.05
CA ASN A 65 2.97 -1.45 6.11
C ASN A 65 3.09 -2.84 5.48
N LEU A 66 4.25 -3.47 5.64
CA LEU A 66 4.53 -4.74 4.97
C LEU A 66 4.05 -5.97 5.75
N THR A 67 3.56 -5.83 6.98
CA THR A 67 3.33 -6.97 7.89
C THR A 67 1.87 -7.13 8.28
N ASP A 68 1.21 -6.04 8.64
CA ASP A 68 0.00 -6.07 9.46
C ASP A 68 -1.29 -6.25 8.65
N TYR A 69 -1.25 -6.04 7.34
CA TYR A 69 -2.40 -6.14 6.46
C TYR A 69 -2.16 -7.15 5.35
N LEU A 70 -3.23 -7.55 4.65
CA LEU A 70 -3.10 -8.41 3.47
C LEU A 70 -2.20 -7.75 2.42
N ASP A 71 -2.56 -6.53 2.04
CA ASP A 71 -1.80 -5.67 1.14
C ASP A 71 -0.91 -4.68 1.90
N THR A 72 -0.05 -3.96 1.18
CA THR A 72 1.02 -3.15 1.79
C THR A 72 0.65 -1.68 2.03
N GLY A 73 -0.57 -1.26 1.70
CA GLY A 73 -0.95 0.15 1.67
C GLY A 73 -0.76 0.81 0.31
N LEU A 74 -0.22 0.12 -0.70
CA LEU A 74 0.00 0.67 -2.04
C LEU A 74 -0.03 -0.40 -3.13
N PHE A 75 -0.98 -0.27 -4.08
CA PHE A 75 -1.00 -1.10 -5.29
C PHE A 75 0.01 -0.57 -6.32
N LEU A 76 1.14 -1.27 -6.44
CA LEU A 76 2.31 -0.81 -7.21
C LEU A 76 2.08 -0.81 -8.73
N ASP A 77 1.20 -1.67 -9.22
CA ASP A 77 0.81 -1.79 -10.63
C ASP A 77 0.08 -0.55 -11.14
N HIS A 78 -0.66 0.15 -10.28
CA HIS A 78 -1.43 1.35 -10.64
C HIS A 78 -0.63 2.67 -10.63
N ARG A 79 0.70 2.64 -10.47
CA ARG A 79 1.53 3.85 -10.35
C ARG A 79 1.39 4.81 -11.55
N LEU A 80 1.26 4.28 -12.76
CA LEU A 80 1.14 5.10 -13.97
C LEU A 80 -0.23 5.79 -14.04
N THR A 81 -1.30 5.08 -13.70
CA THR A 81 -2.64 5.67 -13.57
C THR A 81 -2.65 6.79 -12.55
N ARG A 82 -2.05 6.56 -11.37
CA ARG A 82 -1.93 7.58 -10.33
C ARG A 82 -1.18 8.82 -10.78
N LYS A 83 -0.07 8.65 -11.51
CA LYS A 83 0.67 9.77 -12.12
C LYS A 83 -0.21 10.57 -13.09
N MET A 84 -0.94 9.89 -13.98
CA MET A 84 -1.84 10.54 -14.94
C MET A 84 -2.94 11.34 -14.22
N LEU A 85 -3.50 10.81 -13.13
CA LEU A 85 -4.50 11.54 -12.33
C LEU A 85 -3.92 12.85 -11.78
N GLY A 86 -2.69 12.83 -11.26
CA GLY A 86 -2.00 14.05 -10.82
C GLY A 86 -1.81 15.06 -11.94
N GLU A 87 -1.35 14.61 -13.11
CA GLU A 87 -1.16 15.49 -14.29
C GLU A 87 -2.49 16.11 -14.80
N MET A 88 -3.62 15.44 -14.58
CA MET A 88 -4.96 15.88 -15.02
C MET A 88 -5.71 16.72 -13.96
N ALA A 89 -5.21 16.80 -12.74
CA ALA A 89 -5.97 17.31 -11.60
C ALA A 89 -6.01 18.84 -11.48
N GLN A 90 -5.10 19.57 -12.13
CA GLN A 90 -4.94 21.02 -11.97
C GLN A 90 -6.28 21.79 -12.09
N GLY A 91 -6.66 22.45 -10.99
CA GLY A 91 -7.87 23.27 -10.90
C GLY A 91 -9.20 22.49 -10.92
N LYS A 92 -9.19 21.16 -10.79
CA LYS A 92 -10.38 20.31 -10.80
C LYS A 92 -10.83 19.93 -9.40
N ASP A 93 -12.13 19.68 -9.24
CA ASP A 93 -12.67 18.99 -8.07
C ASP A 93 -12.54 17.47 -8.30
N PHE A 94 -11.79 16.78 -7.46
CA PHE A 94 -11.42 15.37 -7.61
C PHE A 94 -12.22 14.49 -6.65
N LEU A 95 -12.83 13.43 -7.16
CA LEU A 95 -13.54 12.42 -6.37
C LEU A 95 -12.85 11.07 -6.51
N ASN A 96 -12.51 10.46 -5.37
CA ASN A 96 -11.93 9.13 -5.29
C ASN A 96 -12.87 8.21 -4.50
N LEU A 97 -13.41 7.18 -5.17
CA LEU A 97 -14.29 6.17 -4.60
C LEU A 97 -13.54 4.85 -4.45
N PHE A 98 -13.84 4.08 -3.40
CA PHE A 98 -13.09 2.87 -3.05
C PHE A 98 -11.59 3.19 -2.87
N ALA A 99 -11.36 4.29 -2.17
CA ALA A 99 -10.09 5.00 -2.21
C ALA A 99 -8.93 4.26 -1.55
N TYR A 100 -9.21 3.23 -0.73
CA TYR A 100 -8.21 2.54 0.06
C TYR A 100 -7.40 3.56 0.88
N THR A 101 -6.06 3.52 0.82
CA THR A 101 -5.15 4.42 1.53
C THR A 101 -4.98 5.79 0.84
N GLY A 102 -5.85 6.16 -0.11
CA GLY A 102 -5.88 7.50 -0.69
C GLY A 102 -4.69 7.87 -1.58
N SER A 103 -3.87 6.91 -2.02
CA SER A 103 -2.68 7.19 -2.83
C SER A 103 -2.96 7.97 -4.13
N ALA A 104 -4.11 7.74 -4.77
CA ALA A 104 -4.54 8.53 -5.93
C ALA A 104 -4.96 9.95 -5.55
N THR A 105 -5.58 10.13 -4.38
CA THR A 105 -5.93 11.44 -3.82
C THR A 105 -4.69 12.29 -3.57
N VAL A 106 -3.64 11.70 -3.00
CA VAL A 106 -2.36 12.40 -2.79
C VAL A 106 -1.80 12.94 -4.11
N GLN A 107 -1.80 12.11 -5.16
CA GLN A 107 -1.31 12.52 -6.48
C GLN A 107 -2.18 13.61 -7.10
N ALA A 108 -3.51 13.53 -6.98
CA ALA A 108 -4.40 14.57 -7.45
C ALA A 108 -4.19 15.90 -6.71
N ALA A 109 -4.02 15.85 -5.38
CA ALA A 109 -3.76 17.04 -4.57
C ALA A 109 -2.42 17.69 -4.91
N LEU A 110 -1.33 16.92 -5.00
CA LEU A 110 -0.02 17.41 -5.45
C LEU A 110 -0.05 17.94 -6.88
N GLY A 111 -0.91 17.37 -7.73
CA GLY A 111 -1.20 17.82 -9.09
C GLY A 111 -2.03 19.11 -9.18
N GLY A 112 -2.36 19.74 -8.06
CA GLY A 112 -3.06 21.02 -8.02
C GLY A 112 -4.58 20.91 -8.14
N ALA A 113 -5.18 19.80 -7.70
CA ALA A 113 -6.63 19.71 -7.52
C ALA A 113 -7.15 20.90 -6.70
N LYS A 114 -8.27 21.48 -7.12
CA LYS A 114 -8.96 22.55 -6.39
C LYS A 114 -9.56 22.03 -5.09
N SER A 115 -10.11 20.81 -5.13
CA SER A 115 -10.60 20.09 -3.96
C SER A 115 -10.48 18.59 -4.20
N THR A 116 -10.42 17.81 -3.12
CA THR A 116 -10.46 16.35 -3.19
C THR A 116 -11.50 15.80 -2.22
N THR A 117 -12.31 14.84 -2.67
CA THR A 117 -13.21 14.06 -1.81
C THR A 117 -12.81 12.59 -1.92
N THR A 118 -12.54 11.96 -0.78
CA THR A 118 -12.03 10.59 -0.70
C THR A 118 -12.99 9.74 0.11
N VAL A 119 -13.50 8.67 -0.50
CA VAL A 119 -14.54 7.82 0.09
C VAL A 119 -14.10 6.36 0.07
N ASP A 120 -14.16 5.73 1.24
CA ASP A 120 -13.95 4.31 1.45
C ASP A 120 -14.89 3.83 2.57
N MET A 121 -15.21 2.53 2.60
CA MET A 121 -16.03 1.94 3.66
C MET A 121 -15.23 1.70 4.95
N SER A 122 -13.90 1.62 4.85
CA SER A 122 -13.01 1.33 5.97
C SER A 122 -12.48 2.61 6.61
N ASN A 123 -12.89 2.86 7.86
CA ASN A 123 -12.31 3.95 8.66
C ASN A 123 -10.79 3.80 8.85
N THR A 124 -10.28 2.56 8.95
CA THR A 124 -8.83 2.30 9.02
C THR A 124 -8.12 2.84 7.78
N TYR A 125 -8.69 2.64 6.59
CA TYR A 125 -8.10 3.11 5.35
C TYR A 125 -8.30 4.60 5.14
N LEU A 126 -9.42 5.18 5.57
CA LEU A 126 -9.63 6.63 5.56
C LEU A 126 -8.65 7.35 6.48
N ASN A 127 -8.42 6.84 7.70
CA ASN A 127 -7.40 7.40 8.59
C ASN A 127 -6.00 7.29 7.97
N TRP A 128 -5.67 6.17 7.32
CA TRP A 128 -4.41 6.03 6.60
C TRP A 128 -4.31 7.00 5.41
N ALA A 129 -5.39 7.20 4.65
CA ALA A 129 -5.46 8.19 3.58
C ALA A 129 -5.21 9.61 4.08
N GLU A 130 -5.79 9.98 5.22
CA GLU A 130 -5.51 11.25 5.90
C GLU A 130 -4.03 11.37 6.28
N GLN A 131 -3.44 10.34 6.90
CA GLN A 131 -2.00 10.35 7.22
C GLN A 131 -1.11 10.48 5.98
N ASN A 132 -1.53 9.92 4.84
CA ASN A 132 -0.85 10.09 3.57
C ASN A 132 -0.95 11.52 3.03
N LEU A 133 -2.09 12.20 3.20
CA LEU A 133 -2.23 13.62 2.83
C LEU A 133 -1.35 14.51 3.73
N ILE A 134 -1.41 14.31 5.05
CA ILE A 134 -0.59 15.04 6.03
C ILE A 134 0.91 14.88 5.73
N LEU A 135 1.35 13.68 5.36
CA LEU A 135 2.76 13.40 5.00
C LEU A 135 3.26 14.23 3.80
N ASN A 136 2.34 14.75 2.98
CA ASN A 136 2.62 15.60 1.82
C ASN A 136 2.22 17.06 2.04
N ASP A 137 2.08 17.48 3.31
CA ASP A 137 1.70 18.84 3.69
C ASP A 137 0.35 19.29 3.11
N ILE A 138 -0.56 18.32 2.90
CA ILE A 138 -1.93 18.55 2.42
C ILE A 138 -2.88 18.28 3.58
N GLU A 139 -3.56 19.32 4.04
CA GLU A 139 -4.58 19.22 5.08
C GLU A 139 -5.95 19.57 4.50
N GLY A 140 -6.94 18.73 4.81
CA GLY A 140 -8.35 19.04 4.57
C GLY A 140 -8.90 19.97 5.66
N LYS A 141 -9.96 20.70 5.33
CA LYS A 141 -10.83 21.32 6.34
C LYS A 141 -12.01 20.41 6.65
#